data_AF-A0A7Y5KW45-F1
#
_entry.id   AF-A0A7Y5KW45-F1
#
_cell.length_a   1.000
_cell.length_b   1.000
_cell.length_c   1.000
_cell.angle_alpha   90.00
_cell.angle_beta   90.00
_cell.angle_gamma   90.00
#
_symmetry.space_group_name_H-M   'P 1'
#
loop_
_entity.id
_entity.type
_entity.pdbx_description
1 polymer ?
#
loop_
_entity_poly.entity_id
_entity_poly.type
_entity_poly.pdbx_seq_one_letter_code
_entity_poly.pdbx_strand_id
1 'polypeptide(L)'
;MLTIRKAQMESLKEAQLDAARRQLIDVLRRDYADDVAPLSEDERRRLVEVALAAALRWHLDDELSRERLLGHFVRQGESFGTDSETTWAGDVLADRALTATERMNEIDRLWLGRSATGR
;
A
#
# COMPACT_ATOMS: atom_id res chain seq x y z
N MET A 1 19.07 2.62 -33.17
CA MET A 1 19.30 1.58 -32.15
C MET A 1 18.77 2.07 -30.80
N LEU A 2 17.45 1.95 -30.58
CA LEU A 2 16.71 2.50 -29.42
C LEU A 2 15.84 1.44 -28.72
N THR A 3 15.67 0.28 -29.36
CA THR A 3 14.80 -0.83 -28.91
C THR A 3 15.38 -1.59 -27.72
N ILE A 4 16.71 -1.74 -27.67
CA ILE A 4 17.41 -2.43 -26.55
C ILE A 4 17.18 -1.68 -25.22
N ARG A 5 17.17 -0.34 -25.25
CA ARG A 5 16.95 0.48 -24.05
C ARG A 5 15.53 0.36 -23.48
N LYS A 6 14.51 0.12 -24.32
CA LYS A 6 13.12 -0.02 -23.85
C LYS A 6 12.93 -1.36 -23.14
N ALA A 7 13.37 -2.45 -23.75
CA ALA A 7 13.29 -3.79 -23.16
C ALA A 7 14.04 -3.88 -21.82
N GLN A 8 15.24 -3.28 -21.74
CA GLN A 8 16.02 -3.22 -20.48
C GLN A 8 15.30 -2.43 -19.38
N MET A 9 14.59 -1.36 -19.75
CA MET A 9 13.83 -0.54 -18.79
C MET A 9 12.58 -1.29 -18.28
N GLU A 10 11.92 -2.06 -19.15
CA GLU A 10 10.76 -2.88 -18.80
C GLU A 10 11.16 -4.02 -17.86
N SER A 11 12.23 -4.76 -18.18
CA SER A 11 12.74 -5.81 -17.29
C SER A 11 13.19 -5.26 -15.93
N LEU A 12 13.75 -4.06 -15.89
CA LEU A 12 14.12 -3.41 -14.63
C LEU A 12 12.89 -3.05 -13.79
N LYS A 13 11.82 -2.55 -14.42
CA LYS A 13 10.56 -2.24 -13.74
C LYS A 13 9.88 -3.49 -13.20
N GLU A 14 9.86 -4.57 -13.97
CA GLU A 14 9.33 -5.86 -13.52
C GLU A 14 10.12 -6.39 -12.31
N ALA A 15 11.44 -6.36 -12.37
CA ALA A 15 12.28 -6.79 -11.24
C ALA A 15 12.05 -5.95 -9.97
N GLN A 16 11.83 -4.64 -10.11
CA GLN A 16 11.49 -3.76 -8.99
C GLN A 16 10.13 -4.07 -8.38
N LEU A 17 9.12 -4.33 -9.22
CA LEU A 17 7.79 -4.73 -8.76
C LEU A 17 7.81 -6.09 -8.06
N ASP A 18 8.57 -7.05 -8.57
CA ASP A 18 8.76 -8.35 -7.93
C ASP A 18 9.47 -8.23 -6.57
N ALA A 19 10.47 -7.35 -6.46
CA ALA A 19 11.13 -7.08 -5.19
C ALA A 19 10.16 -6.47 -4.18
N ALA A 20 9.37 -5.47 -4.59
CA ALA A 20 8.36 -4.86 -3.74
C ALA A 20 7.28 -5.86 -3.30
N ARG A 21 6.86 -6.77 -4.20
CA ARG A 21 5.91 -7.85 -3.89
C ARG A 21 6.44 -8.78 -2.81
N ARG A 22 7.67 -9.27 -2.96
CA ARG A 22 8.29 -10.18 -1.98
C ARG A 22 8.40 -9.51 -0.62
N GLN A 23 8.87 -8.27 -0.61
CA GLN A 23 9.01 -7.48 0.61
C GLN A 23 7.67 -7.29 1.33
N LEU A 24 6.58 -6.96 0.61
CA LEU A 24 5.25 -6.81 1.22
C LEU A 24 4.68 -8.15 1.72
N ILE A 25 4.96 -9.27 1.05
CA ILE A 25 4.60 -10.60 1.56
C ILE A 25 5.33 -10.88 2.89
N ASP A 26 6.62 -10.52 2.99
CA ASP A 26 7.39 -10.70 4.21
C ASP A 26 6.86 -9.83 5.34
N VAL A 27 6.44 -8.59 5.04
CA VAL A 27 5.76 -7.70 5.99
C VAL A 27 4.44 -8.29 6.48
N LEU A 28 3.60 -8.85 5.60
CA LEU A 28 2.36 -9.53 6.02
C LEU A 28 2.65 -10.68 6.99
N ARG A 29 3.68 -11.47 6.71
CA ARG A 29 4.05 -12.63 7.53
C ARG A 29 4.70 -12.26 8.85
N ARG A 30 5.39 -11.12 8.92
CA ARG A 30 6.13 -10.66 10.10
C ARG A 30 5.27 -9.82 11.03
N ASP A 31 4.58 -8.83 10.47
CA ASP A 31 3.96 -7.74 11.24
C ASP A 31 2.44 -7.89 11.36
N TYR A 32 1.82 -8.68 10.45
CA TYR A 32 0.38 -8.89 10.37
C TYR A 32 -0.01 -10.37 10.41
N ALA A 33 0.87 -11.22 10.95
CA ALA A 33 0.74 -12.67 10.88
C ALA A 33 -0.61 -13.17 11.41
N ASP A 34 -1.07 -12.60 12.53
CA ASP A 34 -2.32 -12.97 13.18
C ASP A 34 -3.54 -12.50 12.37
N ASP A 35 -3.48 -11.28 11.80
CA ASP A 35 -4.56 -10.70 10.99
C ASP A 35 -4.75 -11.47 9.66
N VAL A 36 -3.66 -11.96 9.07
CA VAL A 36 -3.69 -12.71 7.80
C VAL A 36 -3.59 -14.23 7.97
N ALA A 37 -3.60 -14.74 9.20
CA ALA A 37 -3.62 -16.18 9.48
C ALA A 37 -4.82 -16.91 8.84
N PRO A 38 -6.04 -16.34 8.81
CA PRO A 38 -7.19 -16.99 8.17
C PRO A 38 -7.10 -17.05 6.64
N LEU A 39 -6.25 -16.22 6.03
CA LEU A 39 -6.13 -16.13 4.58
C LEU A 39 -5.29 -17.28 4.02
N SER A 40 -5.68 -17.77 2.85
CA SER A 40 -4.86 -18.64 2.03
C SER A 40 -3.63 -17.89 1.47
N GLU A 41 -2.66 -18.63 0.93
CA GLU A 41 -1.52 -18.02 0.26
C GLU A 41 -1.93 -17.17 -0.95
N ASP A 42 -2.92 -17.63 -1.71
CA ASP A 42 -3.43 -16.90 -2.88
C ASP A 42 -4.16 -15.61 -2.48
N GLU A 43 -4.91 -15.63 -1.36
CA GLU A 43 -5.54 -14.42 -0.82
C GLU A 43 -4.50 -13.41 -0.31
N ARG A 44 -3.44 -13.87 0.38
CA ARG A 44 -2.33 -12.99 0.79
C ARG A 44 -1.62 -12.37 -0.42
N ARG A 45 -1.37 -13.15 -1.47
CA ARG A 45 -0.80 -12.64 -2.72
C ARG A 45 -1.72 -11.61 -3.35
N ARG A 46 -3.01 -11.89 -3.46
CA ARG A 46 -4.00 -10.95 -3.99
C ARG A 46 -4.02 -9.63 -3.21
N LEU A 47 -3.99 -9.69 -1.88
CA LEU A 47 -3.94 -8.49 -1.03
C LEU A 47 -2.70 -7.64 -1.34
N VAL A 48 -1.54 -8.27 -1.50
CA VAL A 48 -0.29 -7.58 -1.88
C VAL A 48 -0.39 -6.96 -3.27
N GLU A 49 -0.97 -7.65 -4.26
CA GLU A 49 -1.18 -7.08 -5.60
C GLU A 49 -2.10 -5.86 -5.56
N VAL A 50 -3.17 -5.92 -4.77
CA VAL A 50 -4.11 -4.80 -4.59
C VAL A 50 -3.41 -3.62 -3.93
N ALA A 51 -2.60 -3.87 -2.89
CA ALA A 51 -1.80 -2.83 -2.22
C ALA A 51 -0.75 -2.21 -3.16
N LEU A 52 -0.06 -3.00 -3.98
CA LEU A 52 0.90 -2.50 -4.96
C LEU A 52 0.23 -1.67 -6.05
N ALA A 53 -0.89 -2.13 -6.60
CA ALA A 53 -1.65 -1.39 -7.60
C ALA A 53 -2.13 -0.04 -7.03
N ALA A 54 -2.58 -0.03 -5.78
CA ALA A 54 -3.00 1.18 -5.09
C ALA A 54 -1.82 2.13 -4.81
N ALA A 55 -0.67 1.61 -4.37
CA ALA A 55 0.55 2.38 -4.18
C ALA A 55 1.01 3.05 -5.49
N LEU A 56 0.98 2.33 -6.61
CA LEU A 56 1.29 2.90 -7.92
C LEU A 56 0.30 3.99 -8.33
N ARG A 57 -1.00 3.78 -8.10
CA ARG A 57 -2.06 4.77 -8.40
C ARG A 57 -1.86 6.08 -7.63
N TRP A 58 -1.42 5.99 -6.38
CA TRP A 58 -1.21 7.16 -5.51
C TRP A 58 0.25 7.65 -5.48
N HIS A 59 1.12 7.08 -6.32
CA HIS A 59 2.54 7.44 -6.38
C HIS A 59 3.27 7.31 -5.03
N LEU A 60 3.02 6.21 -4.32
CA LEU A 60 3.74 5.83 -3.10
C LEU A 60 5.01 5.04 -3.49
N ASP A 61 6.03 5.78 -3.90
CA ASP A 61 7.25 5.21 -4.49
C ASP A 61 8.22 4.64 -3.43
N ASP A 62 8.11 5.07 -2.18
CA ASP A 62 8.97 4.62 -1.09
C ASP A 62 8.43 3.37 -0.36
N GLU A 63 9.36 2.63 0.21
CA GLU A 63 9.12 1.35 0.88
C GLU A 63 8.16 1.48 2.07
N LEU A 64 8.45 2.43 2.96
CA LEU A 64 7.73 2.64 4.20
C LEU A 64 6.26 3.03 3.94
N SER A 65 6.00 3.89 2.96
CA SER A 65 4.64 4.27 2.60
C SER A 65 3.83 3.10 2.05
N ARG A 66 4.44 2.20 1.26
CA ARG A 66 3.78 0.97 0.78
C ARG A 66 3.40 0.04 1.92
N GLU A 67 4.31 -0.17 2.87
CA GLU A 67 4.06 -1.02 4.03
C GLU A 67 2.94 -0.48 4.92
N ARG A 68 2.92 0.84 5.14
CA ARG A 68 1.85 1.51 5.90
C ARG A 68 0.50 1.37 5.19
N LEU A 69 0.46 1.58 3.87
CA LEU A 69 -0.76 1.39 3.09
C LEU A 69 -1.28 -0.05 3.20
N LEU A 70 -0.40 -1.04 3.08
CA LEU A 70 -0.75 -2.45 3.26
C LEU A 70 -1.34 -2.70 4.65
N GLY A 71 -0.78 -2.10 5.70
CA GLY A 71 -1.33 -2.16 7.04
C GLY A 71 -2.76 -1.61 7.16
N HIS A 72 -3.08 -0.53 6.43
CA HIS A 72 -4.46 -0.05 6.36
C HIS A 72 -5.37 -1.03 5.63
N PHE A 73 -4.92 -1.67 4.54
CA PHE A 73 -5.72 -2.66 3.82
C PHE A 73 -6.01 -3.90 4.68
N VAL A 74 -5.04 -4.33 5.48
CA VAL A 74 -5.24 -5.43 6.44
C VAL A 74 -6.29 -5.06 7.49
N ARG A 75 -6.19 -3.87 8.09
CA ARG A 75 -7.05 -3.46 9.22
C ARG A 75 -8.43 -2.96 8.81
N GLN A 76 -8.54 -2.32 7.65
CA GLN A 76 -9.73 -1.58 7.22
C GLN A 76 -10.32 -2.15 5.92
N GLY A 77 -9.67 -3.14 5.31
CA GLY A 77 -10.10 -3.79 4.07
C GLY A 77 -9.51 -3.16 2.80
N GLU A 78 -9.60 -3.90 1.69
CA GLU A 78 -9.09 -3.52 0.37
C GLU A 78 -9.73 -2.23 -0.20
N SER A 79 -10.89 -1.84 0.32
CA SER A 79 -11.63 -0.64 -0.10
C SER A 79 -11.14 0.65 0.57
N PHE A 80 -10.12 0.57 1.44
CA PHE A 80 -9.57 1.73 2.14
C PHE A 80 -9.19 2.86 1.19
N GLY A 81 -9.64 4.08 1.50
CA GLY A 81 -9.47 5.27 0.68
C GLY A 81 -10.48 5.40 -0.45
N THR A 82 -11.42 4.46 -0.59
CA THR A 82 -12.46 4.50 -1.64
C THR A 82 -13.88 4.21 -1.14
N ASP A 83 -14.03 3.55 0.02
CA ASP A 83 -15.33 3.41 0.66
C ASP A 83 -15.78 4.70 1.36
N SER A 84 -17.06 4.78 1.72
CA SER A 84 -17.66 5.96 2.34
C SER A 84 -17.11 6.28 3.73
N GLU A 85 -16.59 5.29 4.45
CA GLU A 85 -16.08 5.47 5.82
C GLU A 85 -14.62 5.97 5.83
N THR A 86 -13.88 5.68 4.76
CA THR A 86 -12.46 5.99 4.59
C THR A 86 -12.18 6.91 3.40
N THR A 87 -13.21 7.52 2.78
CA THR A 87 -13.04 8.47 1.66
C THR A 87 -12.06 9.60 2.00
N TRP A 88 -12.05 10.05 3.24
CA TRP A 88 -11.10 11.06 3.74
C TRP A 88 -9.63 10.65 3.54
N ALA A 89 -9.31 9.35 3.62
CA ALA A 89 -7.96 8.86 3.37
C ALA A 89 -7.63 8.91 1.87
N GLY A 90 -8.62 8.65 1.01
CA GLY A 90 -8.51 8.85 -0.43
C GLY A 90 -8.19 10.29 -0.80
N ASP A 91 -8.85 11.25 -0.15
CA ASP A 91 -8.60 12.68 -0.35
C ASP A 91 -7.16 13.07 0.03
N VAL A 92 -6.66 12.56 1.17
CA VAL A 92 -5.26 12.77 1.60
C VAL A 92 -4.27 12.10 0.63
N LEU A 93 -4.56 10.88 0.17
CA LEU A 93 -3.71 10.16 -0.78
C LEU A 93 -3.65 10.86 -2.15
N ALA A 94 -4.70 11.58 -2.52
CA ALA A 94 -4.77 12.37 -3.74
C ALA A 94 -4.10 13.75 -3.64
N ASP A 95 -3.75 14.22 -2.43
CA ASP A 95 -3.17 15.54 -2.23
C ASP A 95 -1.73 15.65 -2.75
N ARG A 96 -1.58 16.25 -3.93
CA ARG A 96 -0.28 16.44 -4.60
C ARG A 96 0.61 17.48 -3.95
N ALA A 97 0.11 18.28 -3.00
CA ALA A 97 0.95 19.20 -2.23
C ALA A 97 1.83 18.46 -1.21
N LEU A 98 1.44 17.24 -0.82
CA LEU A 98 2.14 16.40 0.14
C LEU A 98 2.99 15.34 -0.55
N THR A 99 4.13 15.01 0.06
CA THR A 99 4.94 13.83 -0.29
C THR A 99 4.24 12.54 0.13
N ALA A 100 4.66 11.39 -0.42
CA ALA A 100 4.11 10.08 -0.05
C ALA A 100 4.13 9.83 1.47
N THR A 101 5.27 10.12 2.11
CA THR A 101 5.43 9.98 3.56
C THR A 101 4.53 10.94 4.33
N GLU A 102 4.38 12.20 3.90
CA GLU A 102 3.49 13.16 4.56
C GLU A 102 2.03 12.76 4.47
N ARG A 103 1.58 12.22 3.32
CA ARG A 103 0.22 11.68 3.18
C ARG A 103 -0.02 10.54 4.16
N MET A 104 0.92 9.60 4.27
CA MET A 104 0.79 8.49 5.22
C MET A 104 0.85 8.96 6.69
N ASN A 105 1.64 9.99 7.00
CA ASN A 105 1.66 10.60 8.33
C ASN A 105 0.33 11.24 8.69
N GLU A 106 -0.28 11.95 7.74
CA GLU A 106 -1.57 12.58 7.93
C GLU A 106 -2.67 11.53 8.10
N ILE A 107 -2.62 10.45 7.32
CA ILE A 107 -3.54 9.31 7.45
C ILE A 107 -3.44 8.68 8.84
N ASP A 108 -2.24 8.37 9.31
CA ASP A 108 -2.06 7.77 10.63
C ASP A 108 -2.51 8.72 11.75
N ARG A 109 -2.23 10.02 11.62
CA ARG A 109 -2.68 11.04 12.58
C ARG A 109 -4.21 11.10 12.67
N LEU A 110 -4.88 11.16 11.53
CA LEU A 110 -6.34 11.22 11.46
C LEU A 110 -6.98 9.91 11.95
N TRP A 111 -6.37 8.78 11.62
CA TRP A 111 -6.79 7.47 12.11
C TRP A 111 -6.72 7.38 13.64
N LEU A 112 -5.56 7.71 14.23
CA LEU A 112 -5.36 7.68 15.68
C LEU A 112 -6.34 8.61 16.42
N GLY A 113 -6.58 9.80 15.88
CA GLY A 113 -7.57 10.74 16.44
C GLY A 113 -8.99 10.18 16.43
N ARG A 114 -9.37 9.48 15.37
CA ARG A 114 -10.67 8.81 15.23
C ARG A 114 -10.81 7.60 16.14
N SER A 115 -9.78 6.77 16.27
CA SER A 115 -9.79 5.63 17.20
C SER A 115 -9.86 6.07 18.67
N ALA A 116 -9.30 7.23 19.01
CA ALA A 116 -9.35 7.78 20.37
C ALA A 116 -10.72 8.35 20.75
N THR A 117 -11.55 8.75 19.77
CA THR A 117 -12.87 9.34 20.00
C THR A 117 -14.02 8.32 19.96
N GLY A 118 -13.73 7.06 19.63
CA GLY A 118 -14.70 5.96 19.60
C GLY A 118 -14.87 5.19 20.93
N ARG A 119 -14.66 5.84 22.08
CA ARG A 119 -14.94 5.27 23.41
C ARG A 119 -16.02 6.05 24.15
#